data_AF-A0A8T1NCQ7-F1
#
_entry.id   AF-A0A8T1NCQ7-F1
#
_cell.length_a   1.000
_cell.length_b   1.000
_cell.length_c   1.000
_cell.angle_alpha   90.00
_cell.angle_beta   90.00
_cell.angle_gamma   90.00
#
_symmetry.space_group_name_H-M   'P 1'
#
loop_
_entity.id
_entity.type
_entity.pdbx_description
1 polymer ?
#
loop_
_entity_poly.entity_id
_entity_poly.type
_entity_poly.pdbx_seq_one_letter_code
_entity_poly.pdbx_strand_id
1 'polypeptide(L)'
;MFGEEGSIATETTAAPLGETIDIMTTLQLVLRKSLAHSGLARGLHEGAKVIEKHTTQLCVLAEDCDQPDYFKLVKALGADHKVKLMIVPSAKTLGKWAGLCKIDSEGKARKVVGCSCIVMKDFGEQT
;
A
#
# COMPACT_ATOMS: atom_id res chain seq x y z
N MET A 1 -33.73 29.77 14.17
CA MET A 1 -33.55 29.65 15.63
C MET A 1 -33.33 28.19 15.93
N PHE A 2 -32.33 27.87 16.77
CA PHE A 2 -31.81 26.54 17.14
C PHE A 2 -31.04 25.85 16.01
N GLY A 3 -29.71 25.66 16.08
CA GLY A 3 -28.91 25.14 17.20
C GLY A 3 -28.84 23.61 17.04
N GLU A 4 -27.75 22.88 17.21
CA GLU A 4 -26.42 23.14 17.74
C GLU A 4 -25.52 21.94 17.33
N GLU A 5 -24.22 22.20 17.34
CA GLU A 5 -23.04 21.33 17.49
C GLU A 5 -23.16 19.80 17.56
N GLY A 6 -22.22 19.16 16.84
CA GLY A 6 -21.20 18.32 17.50
C GLY A 6 -21.52 16.85 17.72
N SER A 7 -20.85 15.99 16.95
CA SER A 7 -20.49 14.65 17.43
C SER A 7 -19.28 14.10 16.67
N ILE A 8 -18.19 13.97 17.42
CA ILE A 8 -17.00 13.18 17.13
C ILE A 8 -17.41 11.72 16.92
N ALA A 9 -16.89 11.07 15.88
CA ALA A 9 -16.91 9.62 15.76
C ALA A 9 -15.62 9.14 15.08
N THR A 10 -14.65 8.79 15.92
CA THR A 10 -13.71 7.69 15.65
C THR A 10 -14.54 6.45 15.40
N GLU A 11 -14.51 5.91 14.18
CA GLU A 11 -15.09 4.60 13.87
C GLU A 11 -14.04 3.73 13.16
N THR A 12 -13.37 2.93 13.99
CA THR A 12 -13.03 1.57 13.63
C THR A 12 -14.34 0.85 13.31
N THR A 13 -14.63 0.62 12.03
CA THR A 13 -15.74 -0.24 11.61
C THR A 13 -15.20 -1.38 10.75
N ALA A 14 -15.07 -2.52 11.41
CA ALA A 14 -15.13 -3.82 10.77
C ALA A 14 -16.62 -4.13 10.51
N ALA A 15 -16.98 -4.43 9.24
CA ALA A 15 -18.11 -5.28 8.80
C ALA A 15 -18.31 -5.16 7.27
N PRO A 16 -19.03 -6.07 6.59
CA PRO A 16 -18.91 -7.53 6.57
C PRO A 16 -18.77 -8.04 5.10
N LEU A 17 -18.76 -9.36 4.97
CA LEU A 17 -18.66 -10.19 3.75
C LEU A 17 -19.67 -9.82 2.64
N GLY A 18 -19.26 -9.95 1.36
CA GLY A 18 -20.16 -10.54 0.36
C GLY A 18 -20.37 -9.87 -1.00
N GLU A 19 -19.71 -8.77 -1.34
CA GLU A 19 -19.75 -8.24 -2.71
C GLU A 19 -18.40 -8.51 -3.35
N THR A 20 -18.38 -9.09 -4.55
CA THR A 20 -17.17 -9.45 -5.32
C THR A 20 -16.09 -8.38 -5.14
N ILE A 21 -15.16 -8.62 -4.20
CA ILE A 21 -14.21 -7.58 -3.81
C ILE A 21 -13.26 -7.48 -4.98
N ASP A 22 -13.35 -6.37 -5.71
CA ASP A 22 -12.48 -6.11 -6.83
C ASP A 22 -11.02 -6.20 -6.36
N ILE A 23 -10.15 -6.75 -7.19
CA ILE A 23 -8.77 -7.09 -6.85
C ILE A 23 -8.04 -5.85 -6.34
N MET A 24 -8.31 -4.69 -6.95
CA MET A 24 -7.73 -3.40 -6.60
C MET A 24 -8.22 -2.86 -5.26
N THR A 25 -9.49 -3.08 -4.92
CA THR A 25 -10.08 -2.66 -3.64
C THR A 25 -9.55 -3.54 -2.50
N THR A 26 -9.38 -4.83 -2.77
CA THR A 26 -8.76 -5.78 -1.83
C THR A 26 -7.35 -5.33 -1.46
N LEU A 27 -6.53 -4.95 -2.44
CA LEU A 27 -5.17 -4.45 -2.18
C LEU A 27 -5.16 -3.20 -1.31
N GLN A 28 -6.09 -2.27 -1.50
CA GLN A 28 -6.17 -1.07 -0.69
C GLN A 28 -6.44 -1.39 0.79
N LEU A 29 -7.35 -2.33 1.06
CA LEU A 29 -7.65 -2.76 2.42
C LEU A 29 -6.44 -3.44 3.06
N VAL A 30 -5.78 -4.33 2.30
CA VAL A 30 -4.59 -5.06 2.72
C VAL A 30 -3.41 -4.11 3.02
N LEU A 31 -3.20 -3.09 2.19
CA LEU A 31 -2.19 -2.05 2.42
C LEU A 31 -2.51 -1.18 3.65
N ARG A 32 -3.77 -0.84 3.88
CA ARG A 32 -4.16 -0.08 5.09
C ARG A 32 -3.94 -0.88 6.38
N LYS A 33 -4.26 -2.17 6.37
CA LYS A 33 -4.03 -3.06 7.52
C LYS A 33 -2.54 -3.19 7.84
N SER A 34 -1.73 -3.51 6.83
CA SER A 34 -0.27 -3.61 7.01
C SER A 34 0.40 -2.31 7.47
N LEU A 35 -0.13 -1.14 7.10
CA LEU A 35 0.33 0.14 7.64
C LEU A 35 0.13 0.24 9.15
N ALA A 36 -1.02 -0.21 9.67
CA ALA A 36 -1.30 -0.20 11.10
C ALA A 36 -0.33 -1.09 11.89
N HIS A 37 0.16 -2.17 11.26
CA HIS A 37 1.12 -3.10 11.85
C HIS A 37 2.59 -2.79 11.52
N SER A 38 2.89 -1.63 10.91
CA SER A 38 4.24 -1.25 10.49
C SER A 38 4.95 -2.28 9.58
N GLY A 39 4.17 -3.07 8.84
CA GLY A 39 4.66 -4.16 7.98
C GLY A 39 5.03 -3.73 6.56
N LEU A 40 4.93 -2.44 6.21
CA LEU A 40 5.24 -1.92 4.87
C LEU A 40 6.65 -1.35 4.77
N ALA A 41 7.44 -1.92 3.86
CA ALA A 41 8.69 -1.33 3.36
C ALA A 41 8.41 -0.50 2.10
N ARG A 42 8.96 0.71 2.05
CA ARG A 42 8.69 1.68 0.98
C ARG A 42 9.98 2.00 0.24
N GLY A 43 9.91 1.97 -1.09
CA GLY A 43 11.06 2.24 -1.94
C GLY A 43 11.97 1.04 -2.17
N LEU A 44 12.90 1.19 -3.11
CA LEU A 44 13.66 0.09 -3.67
C LEU A 44 14.73 -0.46 -2.71
N HIS A 45 15.44 0.40 -2.00
CA HIS A 45 16.53 -0.03 -1.12
C HIS A 45 16.00 -0.89 0.04
N GLU A 46 14.93 -0.44 0.68
CA GLU A 46 14.24 -1.24 1.68
C GLU A 46 13.61 -2.49 1.05
N GLY A 47 12.97 -2.36 -0.12
CA GLY A 47 12.37 -3.49 -0.82
C GLY A 47 13.37 -4.62 -1.08
N ALA A 48 14.52 -4.31 -1.70
CA ALA A 48 15.57 -5.29 -1.98
C ALA A 48 16.09 -5.96 -0.70
N LYS A 49 16.38 -5.17 0.34
CA LYS A 49 16.85 -5.70 1.63
C LYS A 49 15.86 -6.67 2.29
N VAL A 50 14.57 -6.45 2.07
CA VAL A 50 13.51 -7.28 2.68
C VAL A 50 13.28 -8.54 1.87
N ILE A 51 13.38 -8.44 0.52
CA ILE A 51 13.33 -9.58 -0.40
C ILE A 51 14.49 -10.54 -0.11
N GLU A 52 15.71 -10.01 0.04
CA GLU A 52 16.90 -10.82 0.40
C GLU A 52 16.76 -11.52 1.75
N LYS A 53 16.06 -10.89 2.71
CA LYS A 53 15.78 -11.49 4.03
C LYS A 53 14.68 -12.55 4.00
N HIS A 54 14.03 -12.79 2.85
CA HIS A 54 12.89 -13.70 2.69
C HIS A 54 11.69 -13.38 3.61
N THR A 55 11.62 -12.16 4.13
CA THR A 55 10.52 -11.69 4.97
C THR A 55 9.37 -11.10 4.15
N THR A 56 9.43 -11.20 2.83
CA THR A 56 8.45 -10.61 1.91
C THR A 56 7.33 -11.56 1.58
N GLN A 57 6.10 -11.10 1.75
CA GLN A 57 4.91 -11.84 1.37
C GLN A 57 4.33 -11.34 0.03
N LEU A 58 4.44 -10.03 -0.23
CA LEU A 58 3.90 -9.40 -1.44
C LEU A 58 4.73 -8.19 -1.86
N CYS A 59 4.98 -8.06 -3.16
CA CYS A 59 5.64 -6.91 -3.78
C CYS A 59 4.67 -6.25 -4.76
N VAL A 60 4.46 -4.94 -4.61
CA VAL A 60 3.66 -4.13 -5.53
C VAL A 60 4.59 -3.18 -6.26
N LEU A 61 4.47 -3.14 -7.59
CA LEU A 61 5.31 -2.34 -8.43
C LEU A 61 4.47 -1.45 -9.35
N ALA A 62 4.90 -0.19 -9.51
CA ALA A 62 4.29 0.77 -10.42
C ALA A 62 4.81 0.56 -11.86
N GLU A 63 3.93 0.57 -12.86
CA GLU A 63 4.36 0.59 -14.27
C GLU A 63 5.00 1.92 -14.66
N ASP A 64 4.52 3.02 -14.07
CA ASP A 64 5.09 4.37 -14.17
C ASP A 64 6.45 4.49 -13.45
N CYS A 65 7.44 3.70 -13.85
CA CYS A 65 8.83 3.82 -13.42
C CYS A 65 9.64 4.57 -14.48
N ASP A 66 10.31 5.66 -14.08
CA ASP A 66 11.10 6.50 -15.00
C ASP A 66 12.29 5.75 -15.63
N GLN A 67 12.83 4.72 -14.96
CA GLN A 67 13.89 3.87 -15.51
C GLN A 67 13.42 2.41 -15.59
N PRO A 68 13.50 1.77 -16.77
CA PRO A 68 13.05 0.39 -16.98
C PRO A 68 13.92 -0.63 -16.25
N ASP A 69 15.13 -0.26 -15.84
CA ASP A 69 16.03 -1.14 -15.11
C ASP A 69 15.51 -1.43 -13.69
N TYR A 70 14.76 -0.50 -13.09
CA TYR A 70 14.06 -0.76 -11.83
C TYR A 70 13.03 -1.89 -11.95
N PHE A 71 12.28 -1.88 -13.04
CA PHE A 71 11.27 -2.89 -13.33
C PHE A 71 11.91 -4.27 -13.51
N LYS A 72 13.06 -4.34 -14.20
CA LYS A 72 13.80 -5.59 -14.41
C LYS A 72 14.38 -6.13 -13.10
N LEU A 73 14.98 -5.28 -12.27
CA LEU A 73 15.60 -5.70 -11.01
C LEU A 73 14.56 -6.31 -10.06
N VAL A 74 13.42 -5.64 -9.86
CA VAL A 74 12.39 -6.13 -8.93
C VAL A 74 11.71 -7.37 -9.48
N LYS A 75 11.55 -7.50 -10.80
CA LYS A 75 11.05 -8.73 -11.42
C LYS A 75 12.00 -9.91 -11.25
N ALA A 76 13.30 -9.71 -11.45
CA ALA A 76 14.31 -10.74 -11.24
C ALA A 76 14.33 -11.20 -9.78
N LEU A 77 14.45 -10.26 -8.84
CA LEU A 77 14.43 -10.54 -7.40
C LEU A 77 13.11 -11.19 -6.95
N GLY A 78 11.97 -10.76 -7.50
CA GLY A 78 10.68 -11.39 -7.18
C GLY A 78 10.59 -12.84 -7.68
N ALA A 79 11.17 -13.15 -8.84
CA ALA A 79 11.20 -14.50 -9.40
C ALA A 79 12.10 -15.44 -8.60
N ASP A 80 13.30 -14.99 -8.22
CA ASP A 80 14.28 -15.79 -7.50
C ASP A 80 13.78 -16.20 -6.10
N HIS A 81 13.14 -15.26 -5.40
CA HIS A 81 12.64 -15.46 -4.04
C HIS A 81 11.18 -15.96 -3.98
N LYS A 82 10.54 -16.23 -5.13
CA LYS A 82 9.13 -16.66 -5.27
C LYS A 82 8.13 -15.74 -4.55
N VAL A 83 8.34 -14.43 -4.65
CA VAL A 83 7.46 -13.44 -4.05
C VAL A 83 6.30 -13.11 -5.00
N LYS A 84 5.09 -12.92 -4.45
CA LYS A 84 3.93 -12.51 -5.25
C LYS A 84 4.11 -11.08 -5.75
N LEU A 85 4.23 -10.93 -7.07
CA LEU A 85 4.35 -9.64 -7.75
C LEU A 85 2.99 -9.16 -8.25
N MET A 86 2.63 -7.93 -7.90
CA MET A 86 1.44 -7.24 -8.39
C MET A 86 1.87 -5.95 -9.08
N ILE A 87 1.26 -5.66 -10.21
CA ILE A 87 1.59 -4.49 -11.03
C ILE A 87 0.43 -3.51 -10.96
N VAL A 88 0.73 -2.23 -10.76
CA VAL A 88 -0.26 -1.14 -10.70
C VAL A 88 0.19 -0.03 -11.64
N PRO A 89 -0.71 0.60 -12.41
CA PRO A 89 -0.31 1.54 -13.45
C PRO A 89 0.37 2.80 -12.88
N SER A 90 -0.18 3.41 -11.82
CA SER A 90 0.29 4.71 -11.34
C SER A 90 1.04 4.70 -10.00
N ALA A 91 2.23 5.30 -9.98
CA ALA A 91 3.04 5.47 -8.77
C ALA A 91 2.41 6.44 -7.75
N LYS A 92 1.61 7.42 -8.21
CA LYS A 92 0.98 8.41 -7.32
C LYS A 92 -0.20 7.81 -6.54
N THR A 93 -0.99 6.95 -7.17
CA THR A 93 -2.10 6.26 -6.49
C THR A 93 -1.58 5.27 -5.45
N LEU A 94 -0.50 4.54 -5.79
CA LEU A 94 0.23 3.69 -4.85
C LEU A 94 0.78 4.48 -3.65
N GLY A 95 1.39 5.63 -3.90
CA GLY A 95 1.87 6.52 -2.84
C GLY A 95 0.76 6.96 -1.88
N LYS A 96 -0.45 7.20 -2.40
CA LYS A 96 -1.62 7.48 -1.57
C LYS A 96 -2.04 6.29 -0.71
N TRP A 97 -2.00 5.08 -1.24
CA TRP A 97 -2.33 3.87 -0.48
C TRP A 97 -1.27 3.53 0.56
N ALA A 98 0.00 3.84 0.29
CA ALA A 98 1.11 3.68 1.22
C ALA A 98 1.17 4.76 2.33
N GLY A 99 0.19 5.67 2.38
CA GLY A 99 0.13 6.73 3.39
C GLY A 99 1.16 7.83 3.19
N LEU A 100 1.75 7.96 2.00
CA LEU A 100 2.72 9.02 1.67
C LEU A 100 2.03 10.29 1.16
N CYS A 101 1.03 10.73 1.91
CA CYS A 101 0.23 11.92 1.63
C CYS A 101 0.09 12.74 2.90
N LYS A 102 0.09 14.06 2.75
CA LYS A 102 -0.37 14.94 3.82
C LYS A 102 -1.88 15.08 3.69
N ILE A 103 -2.59 14.96 4.80
CA ILE A 103 -4.04 15.13 4.85
C ILE A 103 -4.30 16.58 5.24
N ASP A 104 -5.09 17.30 4.46
CA ASP A 104 -5.58 18.62 4.85
C ASP A 104 -6.76 18.50 5.81
N SER A 105 -7.15 19.62 6.42
CA SER A 105 -8.28 19.72 7.36
C SER A 105 -9.62 19.20 6.80
N GLU A 106 -9.79 19.10 5.48
CA GLU A 106 -10.97 18.56 4.79
C GLU A 106 -10.88 17.05 4.47
N GLY A 107 -9.82 16.36 4.91
CA GLY A 107 -9.62 14.94 4.60
C GLY A 107 -9.12 14.65 3.17
N LYS A 108 -8.83 15.68 2.38
CA LYS A 108 -8.23 15.53 1.04
C LYS A 108 -6.71 15.39 1.14
N ALA A 109 -6.15 14.55 0.27
CA ALA A 109 -4.71 14.33 0.19
C ALA A 109 -4.03 15.47 -0.58
N ARG A 110 -3.24 16.30 0.11
CA ARG A 110 -2.30 17.26 -0.51
C ARG A 110 -0.88 16.72 -0.45
N LYS A 111 -0.09 17.00 -1.49
CA LYS A 111 1.31 16.58 -1.64
C LYS A 111 1.49 15.06 -1.55
N VAL A 112 0.87 14.35 -2.50
CA VAL A 112 1.09 12.91 -2.69
C VAL A 112 2.50 12.68 -3.21
N VAL A 113 3.31 11.94 -2.45
CA VAL A 113 4.62 11.47 -2.92
C VAL A 113 4.42 10.16 -3.66
N GLY A 114 4.95 10.05 -4.87
CA GLY A 114 4.89 8.82 -5.66
C GLY A 114 5.68 7.70 -5.02
N CYS A 115 5.16 6.47 -5.09
CA CYS A 115 5.88 5.26 -4.72
C CYS A 115 5.96 4.32 -5.91
N SER A 116 7.19 4.02 -6.33
CA SER A 116 7.45 3.09 -7.43
C SER A 116 7.39 1.62 -6.98
N CYS A 117 7.79 1.34 -5.73
CA CYS A 117 7.81 -0.01 -5.17
C CYS A 117 7.34 -0.01 -3.71
N ILE A 118 6.47 -0.95 -3.37
CA ILE A 118 6.03 -1.22 -2.01
C ILE A 118 6.22 -2.71 -1.76
N VAL A 119 6.80 -3.04 -0.62
CA VAL A 119 7.04 -4.43 -0.21
C VAL A 119 6.37 -4.66 1.12
N MET A 120 5.55 -5.71 1.19
CA MET A 120 4.80 -6.09 2.38
C MET A 120 5.52 -7.22 3.09
N LYS A 121 5.84 -6.99 4.36
CA LYS A 121 6.41 -7.98 5.27
C LYS A 121 5.32 -8.76 5.98
N ASP A 122 4.41 -8.02 6.60
CA ASP A 122 3.38 -8.57 7.48
C ASP A 122 2.02 -7.93 7.19
N PHE A 123 1.00 -8.77 7.01
CA PHE A 123 -0.39 -8.34 6.89
C PHE A 123 -1.07 -8.08 8.25
N GLY A 124 -0.44 -8.50 9.35
CA GLY A 124 -0.92 -8.29 10.73
C GLY A 124 -2.14 -9.12 11.13
N GLU A 125 -2.96 -9.54 10.18
CA GLU A 125 -4.07 -10.47 10.38
C GLU A 125 -3.84 -11.72 9.51
N GLN A 126 -3.76 -12.88 10.16
CA GLN A 126 -3.90 -14.16 9.48
C GLN A 126 -5.39 -14.45 9.34
N THR A 127 -5.93 -14.23 8.16
CA THR A 127 -7.26 -14.73 7.78
C THR A 127 -7.14 -15.50 6.48
#